data_AF-A0A143PLR6-F1
#
_entry.id   AF-A0A143PLR6-F1
#
_cell.length_a   1.000
_cell.length_b   1.000
_cell.length_c   1.000
_cell.angle_alpha   90.00
_cell.angle_beta   90.00
_cell.angle_gamma   90.00
#
_symmetry.space_group_name_H-M   'P 1'
#
loop_
_entity.id
_entity.type
_entity.pdbx_description
1 polymer ?
#
loop_
_entity_poly.entity_id
_entity_poly.type
_entity_poly.pdbx_seq_one_letter_code
_entity_poly.pdbx_strand_id
1 'polypeptide(L)'
;MEDLLATIRMRPRVLAAGAVYLRPMALGPIGQGTWVLLEHQPQTPEQSAANPVLNYQTATPDYFHAMGIPLLRGRLSRQPTTLRQSASSW
;
A
#
# COMPACT_ATOMS: atom_id res chain seq x y z
N MET A 1 -1.69 6.38 -12.59
CA MET A 1 -0.64 5.57 -11.94
C MET A 1 -0.46 4.23 -12.64
N GLU A 2 -1.55 3.53 -12.98
CA GLU A 2 -1.49 2.23 -13.68
C GLU A 2 -0.73 2.29 -15.00
N ASP A 3 -1.02 3.27 -15.85
CA ASP A 3 -0.35 3.45 -17.16
C ASP A 3 1.16 3.70 -17.02
N LEU A 4 1.58 4.43 -15.98
CA LEU A 4 2.99 4.67 -15.68
C LEU A 4 3.69 3.39 -15.26
N LEU A 5 3.09 2.62 -14.34
CA LEU A 5 3.67 1.34 -13.91
C LEU A 5 3.72 0.33 -15.06
N ALA A 6 2.68 0.28 -15.92
CA ALA A 6 2.70 -0.54 -17.11
C ALA A 6 3.87 -0.17 -18.03
N THR A 7 4.08 1.13 -18.27
CA THR A 7 5.20 1.63 -19.08
C THR A 7 6.56 1.26 -18.49
N ILE A 8 6.71 1.34 -17.16
CA ILE A 8 7.97 0.98 -16.48
C ILE A 8 8.24 -0.52 -16.59
N ARG A 9 7.22 -1.37 -16.41
CA ARG A 9 7.35 -2.84 -16.52
C ARG A 9 7.83 -3.29 -17.91
N MET A 10 7.51 -2.54 -18.96
CA MET A 10 7.91 -2.87 -20.34
C MET A 10 9.38 -2.55 -20.66
N ARG A 11 10.15 -1.97 -19.73
CA ARG A 11 11.54 -1.61 -19.99
C ARG A 11 12.48 -2.83 -19.90
N PRO A 12 13.51 -2.93 -20.76
CA PRO A 12 14.46 -4.03 -20.68
C PRO A 12 15.07 -4.14 -19.29
N ARG A 13 15.17 -5.38 -18.78
CA ARG A 13 15.75 -5.72 -17.46
C ARG A 13 14.95 -5.29 -16.23
N VAL A 14 13.76 -4.70 -16.39
CA VAL A 14 12.84 -4.49 -15.26
C VAL A 14 12.16 -5.80 -14.93
N LEU A 15 12.32 -6.28 -13.68
CA LEU A 15 11.73 -7.55 -13.22
C LEU A 15 10.32 -7.38 -12.66
N ALA A 16 10.05 -6.25 -12.01
CA ALA A 16 8.76 -5.90 -11.43
C ALA A 16 8.68 -4.40 -11.19
N ALA A 17 7.46 -3.86 -11.10
CA ALA A 17 7.23 -2.47 -10.72
C ALA A 17 6.02 -2.37 -9.79
N GLY A 18 6.16 -1.56 -8.76
CA GLY A 18 5.11 -1.18 -7.84
C GLY A 18 5.40 0.22 -7.29
N ALA A 19 4.37 0.87 -6.76
CA ALA A 19 4.48 2.19 -6.18
C ALA A 19 3.92 2.22 -4.75
N VAL A 20 4.45 3.16 -3.97
CA VAL A 20 3.96 3.51 -2.65
C VAL A 20 3.78 5.01 -2.58
N TYR A 21 2.71 5.46 -1.93
CA TYR A 21 2.49 6.88 -1.69
C TYR A 21 3.23 7.31 -0.42
N LEU A 22 4.12 8.29 -0.59
CA LEU A 22 4.78 9.02 0.49
C LEU A 22 4.33 10.48 0.40
N ARG A 23 3.95 11.08 1.54
CA ARG A 23 3.64 12.52 1.58
C ARG A 23 4.91 13.33 1.29
N PRO A 24 4.92 14.20 0.26
CA PRO A 24 6.11 15.01 -0.04
C PRO A 24 6.37 16.06 1.06
N MET A 25 7.64 16.19 1.47
CA MET A 25 8.21 17.36 2.18
C MET A 25 7.60 17.78 3.53
N ALA A 26 7.30 16.84 4.42
CA ALA A 26 7.29 17.09 5.88
C ALA A 26 8.52 16.41 6.49
N LEU A 27 9.63 17.15 6.60
CA LEU A 27 10.97 16.72 7.02
C LEU A 27 10.98 15.89 8.33
N GLY A 28 10.97 14.56 8.23
CA GLY A 28 10.94 13.63 9.37
C GLY A 28 11.08 12.16 8.94
N PRO A 29 11.10 11.19 9.88
CA PRO A 29 11.33 9.78 9.57
C PRO A 29 10.35 9.28 8.49
N ILE A 30 10.87 8.41 7.60
CA ILE A 30 10.22 7.94 6.38
C ILE A 30 8.75 7.54 6.65
N GLY A 31 7.82 8.14 5.91
CA GLY A 31 6.41 7.75 5.82
C GLY A 31 5.43 8.54 6.69
N GLN A 32 4.27 7.94 6.99
CA GLN A 32 3.22 8.57 7.80
C GLN A 32 3.09 7.82 9.12
N GLY A 33 3.64 8.41 10.18
CA GLY A 33 3.40 7.98 11.56
C GLY A 33 1.90 7.97 11.85
N THR A 34 1.38 6.83 12.31
CA THR A 34 0.03 6.69 12.82
C THR A 34 0.06 5.99 14.17
N TRP A 35 -0.90 6.35 15.02
CA TRP A 35 -1.21 5.59 16.22
C TRP A 35 -2.04 4.37 15.83
N VAL A 36 -1.91 3.30 16.61
CA VAL A 36 -2.73 2.11 16.50
C VAL A 36 -3.48 1.89 17.81
N LEU A 37 -4.72 1.46 17.70
CA LEU A 37 -5.53 0.95 18.80
C LEU A 37 -5.90 -0.48 18.43
N LEU A 38 -5.60 -1.44 19.31
CA LEU A 38 -5.93 -2.83 19.09
C LEU A 38 -7.24 -3.17 19.78
N GLU A 39 -8.09 -3.95 19.11
CA GLU A 39 -9.28 -4.49 19.73
C GLU A 39 -8.89 -5.32 20.97
N HIS A 40 -9.73 -5.25 22.01
CA HIS A 40 -9.50 -5.89 23.32
C HIS A 40 -8.31 -5.35 24.14
N GLN A 41 -7.65 -4.29 23.69
CA GLN A 41 -6.70 -3.54 24.51
C GLN A 41 -7.44 -2.60 25.48
N PRO A 42 -6.98 -2.45 26.74
CA PRO A 42 -7.50 -1.42 27.64
C PRO A 42 -7.34 -0.02 27.02
N GLN A 43 -8.43 0.74 26.95
CA GLN A 43 -8.43 2.09 26.39
C GLN A 43 -8.04 3.14 27.45
N THR A 44 -6.83 3.02 28.00
CA THR A 44 -6.26 4.01 28.93
C THR A 44 -5.16 4.84 28.26
N PRO A 45 -4.87 6.06 28.76
CA PRO A 45 -3.76 6.87 28.26
C PRO A 45 -2.40 6.16 28.33
N GLU A 46 -2.12 5.47 29.44
CA GLU A 46 -0.86 4.75 29.66
C GLU A 46 -0.69 3.62 28.63
N GLN A 47 -1.77 2.86 28.42
CA GLN A 47 -1.78 1.74 27.49
C GLN A 47 -1.71 2.20 26.03
N SER A 48 -2.27 3.37 25.71
CA SER A 48 -2.17 3.99 24.38
C SER A 48 -0.78 4.54 24.11
N ALA A 49 -0.13 5.13 25.12
CA ALA A 49 1.24 5.64 25.03
C ALA A 49 2.28 4.52 24.88
N ALA A 50 1.97 3.31 25.37
CA ALA A 50 2.82 2.13 25.20
C ALA A 50 2.73 1.50 23.79
N ASN A 51 1.76 1.90 22.95
CA ASN A 51 1.64 1.36 21.60
C ASN A 51 2.75 1.88 20.68
N PRO A 52 3.26 1.03 19.76
CA PRO A 52 4.24 1.47 18.79
C PRO A 52 3.62 2.49 17.82
N VAL A 53 4.42 3.47 17.42
CA VAL A 53 4.09 4.31 16.27
C VAL A 53 4.32 3.50 15.00
N LEU A 54 3.30 3.42 14.14
CA LEU A 54 3.37 2.67 12.89
C LEU A 54 3.58 3.60 11.71
N ASN A 55 4.22 3.09 10.66
CA ASN A 55 4.27 3.78 9.38
C ASN A 55 3.14 3.25 8.48
N TYR A 56 2.13 4.08 8.25
CA TYR A 56 0.97 3.73 7.42
C TYR A 56 1.15 4.26 5.99
N GLN A 57 1.14 3.34 5.03
CA GLN A 57 1.40 3.66 3.63
C GLN A 57 0.40 2.97 2.72
N THR A 58 -0.05 3.69 1.68
CA THR A 58 -0.84 3.12 0.60
C THR A 58 0.09 2.65 -0.51
N ALA A 59 0.02 1.37 -0.85
CA ALA A 59 0.85 0.75 -1.86
C ALA A 59 -0.01 0.12 -2.97
N THR A 60 0.52 0.07 -4.19
CA THR A 60 -0.11 -0.68 -5.28
C THR A 60 -0.01 -2.19 -5.03
N PRO A 61 -0.92 -3.03 -5.55
CA PRO A 61 -0.89 -4.49 -5.34
C PRO A 61 0.48 -5.15 -5.57
N ASP A 62 1.16 -4.78 -6.66
CA ASP A 62 2.45 -5.37 -7.05
C ASP A 62 3.64 -4.85 -6.24
N TYR A 63 3.44 -3.90 -5.32
CA TYR A 63 4.51 -3.34 -4.50
C TYR A 63 5.23 -4.41 -3.68
N PHE A 64 4.47 -5.31 -3.04
CA PHE A 64 5.04 -6.39 -2.22
C PHE A 64 5.91 -7.33 -3.05
N HIS A 65 5.45 -7.70 -4.25
CA HIS A 65 6.23 -8.50 -5.19
C HIS A 65 7.48 -7.75 -5.68
N ALA A 66 7.34 -6.49 -6.07
CA ALA A 66 8.46 -5.66 -6.52
C ALA A 66 9.54 -5.46 -5.45
N MET A 67 9.15 -5.43 -4.17
CA MET A 67 10.06 -5.31 -3.04
C MET A 67 10.56 -6.66 -2.48
N GLY A 68 10.09 -7.80 -3.02
CA GLY A 68 10.43 -9.12 -2.53
C GLY A 68 9.91 -9.43 -1.11
N ILE A 69 8.81 -8.80 -0.69
CA ILE A 69 8.22 -8.99 0.64
C ILE A 69 7.28 -10.21 0.60
N PRO A 70 7.59 -11.30 1.31
CA PRO A 70 6.77 -12.51 1.28
C PRO A 70 5.50 -12.36 2.13
N LEU A 71 4.40 -12.92 1.65
CA LEU A 71 3.17 -13.06 2.43
C LEU A 71 3.23 -14.33 3.30
N LEU A 72 3.26 -14.16 4.62
CA LEU A 72 3.30 -15.30 5.54
C LEU A 72 1.90 -15.90 5.78
N ARG A 73 0.86 -15.06 5.83
CA ARG A 73 -0.54 -15.48 6.07
C ARG A 73 -1.53 -14.50 5.40
N GLY A 74 -2.66 -14.99 4.92
CA GLY A 74 -3.76 -14.16 4.39
C GLY A 74 -3.74 -14.01 2.86
N ARG A 75 -4.06 -12.81 2.36
CA ARG A 75 -4.03 -12.48 0.92
C ARG A 75 -3.63 -11.01 0.71
N LEU A 76 -3.00 -10.72 -0.42
CA LEU A 76 -2.75 -9.34 -0.85
C LEU A 76 -4.00 -8.72 -1.49
N SER A 77 -4.06 -7.38 -1.44
CA SER A 77 -5.10 -6.59 -2.10
C SER A 77 -5.05 -6.83 -3.61
N ARG A 78 -6.17 -7.27 -4.20
CA ARG A 78 -6.31 -7.39 -5.67
C ARG A 78 -6.88 -6.09 -6.22
N GLN A 79 -6.43 -5.69 -7.40
CA GLN A 79 -7.03 -4.59 -8.15
C GLN A 79 -8.48 -4.95 -8.52
N PRO A 80 -9.47 -4.05 -8.32
CA PRO A 80 -10.83 -4.30 -8.79
C PRO A 80 -10.83 -4.38 -10.32
N THR A 81 -11.41 -5.44 -10.88
CA THR A 81 -11.58 -5.59 -12.32
C THR A 81 -12.62 -4.57 -12.78
N THR A 82 -12.21 -3.56 -13.56
CA THR A 82 -13.15 -2.66 -14.23
C THR A 82 -13.91 -3.44 -15.29
N LEU A 83 -15.19 -3.74 -15.02
CA LEU A 83 -16.12 -4.19 -16.05
C LEU A 83 -16.25 -3.06 -17.07
N ARG A 84 -15.70 -3.27 -18.27
CA ARG A 84 -15.94 -2.38 -19.41
C ARG A 84 -17.40 -2.57 -19.79
N GLN A 85 -18.28 -1.65 -19.38
CA GLN A 85 -19.65 -1.63 -19.90
C GLN A 85 -19.54 -1.39 -21.41
N SER A 86 -19.80 -2.43 -22.19
CA SER A 86 -20.08 -2.28 -23.61
C SER A 86 -21.41 -1.52 -23.71
N ALA A 87 -21.34 -0.23 -24.01
CA ALA A 87 -22.51 0.53 -24.42
C ALA A 87 -23.01 -0.07 -25.75
N SER A 88 -23.99 -0.96 -25.67
CA SER A 88 -24.82 -1.34 -26.81
C SER A 88 -25.70 -0.15 -27.12
N SER A 89 -25.35 0.56 -28.19
CA SER A 89 -26.18 1.55 -28.87
C SER A 89 -27.45 0.86 -29.39
N TRP A 90 -28.61 1.36 -28.95
CA TRP A 90 -29.88 1.21 -29.66
C TRP A 90 -30.12 2.46 -30.48
#